data_AF-A0A015NEQ6-F1
#
_entry.id   AF-A0A015NEQ6-F1
#
_cell.length_a   1.000
_cell.length_b   1.000
_cell.length_c   1.000
_cell.angle_alpha   90.00
_cell.angle_beta   90.00
_cell.angle_gamma   90.00
#
_symmetry.space_group_name_H-M   'P 1'
#
loop_
_entity.id
_entity.type
_entity.pdbx_description
1 polymer ?
#
loop_
_entity_poly.entity_id
_entity_poly.type
_entity_poly.pdbx_seq_one_letter_code
_entity_poly.pdbx_strand_id
1 'polypeptide(L)'
;MRPEVLNQFAPELLKRLTERKKRIQARQRLWNGYNFNDEQVTALIPFQKGGRSKVESCLILLLPSRNGIGGGTVNDNLNETEVKALSKALVESATSATSASSRLSRLQRELHKLDIPEKIISATLDPETTRLANEEQKKKILLRENEGIDYPEHLH
;
A
#
# COMPACT_ATOMS: atom_id res chain seq x y z
N MET A 1 -13.46 -21.12 -25.24
CA MET A 1 -12.49 -22.17 -24.84
C MET A 1 -12.95 -22.83 -23.54
N ARG A 2 -12.58 -24.11 -23.33
CA ARG A 2 -12.83 -24.80 -22.06
C ARG A 2 -11.84 -24.33 -20.97
N PRO A 3 -12.26 -24.04 -19.74
CA PRO A 3 -11.40 -23.51 -18.68
C PRO A 3 -10.25 -24.45 -18.30
N GLU A 4 -10.41 -25.76 -18.49
CA GLU A 4 -9.37 -26.76 -18.24
C GLU A 4 -8.16 -26.57 -19.17
N VAL A 5 -8.41 -26.18 -20.43
CA VAL A 5 -7.36 -25.88 -21.41
C VAL A 5 -6.67 -24.55 -21.09
N LEU A 6 -7.40 -23.60 -20.52
CA LEU A 6 -6.86 -22.30 -20.16
C LEU A 6 -5.94 -22.36 -18.94
N ASN A 7 -6.22 -23.25 -17.99
CA ASN A 7 -5.45 -23.41 -16.76
C ASN A 7 -3.98 -23.79 -17.02
N GLN A 8 -3.67 -24.44 -18.14
CA GLN A 8 -2.29 -24.80 -18.50
C GLN A 8 -1.41 -23.56 -18.76
N PHE A 9 -2.01 -22.41 -19.11
CA PHE A 9 -1.30 -21.16 -19.39
C PHE A 9 -1.14 -20.26 -18.16
N ALA A 10 -1.85 -20.56 -17.07
CA ALA A 10 -1.81 -19.80 -15.83
C ALA A 10 -0.39 -19.57 -15.28
N PRO A 11 0.50 -20.58 -15.17
CA PRO A 11 1.85 -20.36 -14.63
C PRO A 11 2.69 -19.42 -15.51
N GLU A 12 2.56 -19.49 -16.84
CA GLU A 12 3.29 -18.59 -17.75
C GLU A 12 2.79 -17.15 -17.62
N LEU A 13 1.47 -16.95 -17.58
CA LEU A 13 0.87 -15.63 -17.38
C LEU A 13 1.21 -15.05 -16.01
N LEU A 14 1.23 -15.85 -14.94
CA LEU A 14 1.62 -15.40 -13.61
C LEU A 14 3.09 -14.97 -13.53
N LYS A 15 3.98 -15.63 -14.29
CA LYS A 15 5.39 -15.23 -14.40
C LYS A 15 5.57 -13.90 -15.14
N ARG A 16 4.69 -13.60 -16.11
CA ARG A 16 4.67 -12.31 -16.82
C ARG A 16 3.91 -11.21 -16.06
N LEU A 17 2.90 -11.59 -15.27
CA LEU A 17 2.02 -10.71 -14.50
C LEU A 17 2.32 -10.77 -12.99
N THR A 18 3.56 -10.44 -12.62
CA THR A 18 4.02 -10.41 -11.22
C THR A 18 3.25 -9.38 -10.39
N GLU A 19 2.93 -8.24 -11.00
CA GLU A 19 2.26 -7.11 -10.35
C GLU A 19 0.74 -7.31 -10.23
N ARG A 20 0.19 -7.10 -9.02
CA ARG A 20 -1.25 -7.24 -8.75
C ARG A 20 -2.12 -6.38 -9.68
N LYS A 21 -1.70 -5.15 -9.98
CA LYS A 21 -2.48 -4.23 -10.83
C LYS A 21 -2.44 -4.65 -12.31
N LYS A 22 -1.31 -5.21 -12.79
CA LYS A 22 -1.20 -5.81 -14.13
C LYS A 22 -2.12 -7.03 -14.27
N ARG A 23 -2.25 -7.86 -13.22
CA ARG A 23 -3.26 -8.93 -13.18
C ARG A 23 -4.69 -8.41 -13.27
N ILE A 24 -5.04 -7.36 -12.51
CA ILE A 24 -6.39 -6.78 -12.55
C ILE A 24 -6.70 -6.21 -13.94
N GLN A 25 -5.76 -5.48 -14.55
CA GLN A 25 -5.92 -4.93 -15.89
C GLN A 25 -6.04 -6.02 -16.95
N ALA A 26 -5.25 -7.08 -16.86
CA ALA A 26 -5.35 -8.21 -17.77
C ALA A 26 -6.70 -8.94 -17.64
N ARG A 27 -7.24 -9.09 -16.42
CA ARG A 27 -8.61 -9.61 -16.21
C ARG A 27 -9.66 -8.72 -16.88
N GLN A 28 -9.55 -7.39 -16.74
CA GLN A 28 -10.45 -6.44 -17.40
C GLN A 28 -10.38 -6.52 -18.93
N ARG A 29 -9.19 -6.70 -19.51
CA ARG A 29 -9.05 -6.89 -20.97
C ARG A 29 -9.63 -8.22 -21.43
N LEU A 30 -9.49 -9.31 -20.67
CA LEU A 30 -10.10 -10.59 -20.99
C LEU A 30 -11.63 -10.53 -20.94
N TRP A 31 -12.19 -9.80 -19.96
CA TRP A 31 -13.63 -9.54 -19.90
C TRP A 31 -14.13 -8.68 -21.06
N ASN A 32 -13.50 -7.53 -21.30
CA ASN A 32 -14.04 -6.50 -22.20
C ASN A 32 -13.59 -6.65 -23.65
N GLY A 33 -12.40 -7.19 -23.90
CA GLY A 33 -11.81 -7.31 -25.24
C GLY A 33 -12.03 -8.67 -25.89
N TYR A 34 -12.08 -9.73 -25.07
CA TYR A 34 -12.19 -11.11 -25.56
C TYR A 34 -13.48 -11.82 -25.11
N ASN A 35 -14.36 -11.14 -24.37
CA ASN A 35 -15.64 -11.65 -23.87
C ASN A 35 -15.52 -12.95 -23.02
N PHE A 36 -14.42 -13.12 -22.29
CA PHE A 36 -14.23 -14.30 -21.44
C PHE A 36 -15.15 -14.24 -20.21
N ASN A 37 -15.61 -15.41 -19.75
CA ASN A 37 -16.38 -15.51 -18.51
C ASN A 37 -15.47 -15.52 -17.27
N ASP A 38 -16.03 -15.34 -16.07
CA ASP A 38 -15.23 -15.27 -14.83
C ASP A 38 -14.43 -16.57 -14.54
N GLU A 39 -14.95 -17.74 -14.92
CA GLU A 39 -14.25 -19.02 -14.76
C GLU A 39 -13.02 -19.11 -15.67
N GLN A 40 -13.15 -18.69 -16.93
CA GLN A 40 -12.06 -18.62 -17.91
C GLN A 40 -10.99 -17.62 -17.48
N VAL A 41 -11.41 -16.45 -16.98
CA VAL A 41 -10.49 -15.42 -16.48
C VAL A 41 -9.78 -15.87 -15.21
N THR A 42 -10.47 -16.54 -14.30
CA THR A 42 -9.90 -17.07 -13.07
C THR A 42 -8.97 -18.25 -13.32
N ALA A 43 -9.27 -19.09 -14.33
CA ALA A 43 -8.38 -20.14 -14.80
C ALA A 43 -7.06 -19.58 -15.35
N LEU A 44 -7.08 -18.44 -16.05
CA LEU A 44 -5.88 -17.80 -16.60
C LEU A 44 -5.12 -16.95 -15.56
N ILE A 45 -5.83 -16.23 -14.70
CA ILE A 45 -5.25 -15.28 -13.75
C ILE A 45 -5.88 -15.50 -12.37
N PRO A 46 -5.38 -16.50 -11.60
CA PRO A 46 -5.87 -16.77 -10.26
C PRO A 46 -5.68 -15.60 -9.29
N PHE A 47 -6.60 -15.45 -8.33
CA PHE A 47 -6.46 -14.47 -7.27
C PHE A 47 -5.36 -14.88 -6.29
N GLN A 48 -4.25 -14.13 -6.25
CA GLN A 48 -3.27 -14.27 -5.18
C GLN A 48 -3.70 -13.41 -3.98
N LYS A 49 -4.02 -14.06 -2.85
CA LYS A 49 -4.16 -13.41 -1.54
C LYS A 49 -2.80 -12.81 -1.17
N GLY A 50 -2.67 -11.48 -1.24
CA GLY A 50 -1.41 -10.80 -0.93
C GLY A 50 -1.01 -11.02 0.53
N GLY A 51 0.07 -11.76 0.77
CA GLY A 51 0.75 -11.78 2.05
C GLY A 51 1.36 -10.40 2.30
N ARG A 52 0.97 -9.75 3.41
CA ARG A 52 1.60 -8.50 3.88
C ARG A 52 3.04 -8.82 4.26
N SER A 53 4.02 -8.22 3.59
CA SER A 53 5.42 -8.29 4.03
C SER A 53 5.57 -7.52 5.35
N LYS A 54 6.03 -8.22 6.38
CA LYS A 54 6.14 -7.79 7.78
C LYS A 54 7.47 -7.07 8.01
N VAL A 55 7.82 -6.09 7.17
CA VAL A 55 9.17 -5.47 7.20
C VAL A 55 9.22 -3.99 7.54
N GLU A 56 8.09 -3.30 7.73
CA GLU A 56 8.11 -1.90 8.20
C GLU A 56 7.67 -1.75 9.67
N SER A 57 8.09 -2.70 10.52
CA SER A 57 7.84 -2.68 11.97
C SER A 57 8.98 -2.04 12.79
N CYS A 58 10.11 -1.67 12.18
CA CYS A 58 11.29 -1.27 12.96
C CYS A 58 11.39 0.20 13.37
N LEU A 59 10.62 1.13 12.81
CA LEU A 59 10.78 2.57 13.17
C LEU A 59 9.78 3.06 14.22
N ILE A 60 8.63 2.38 14.37
CA ILE A 60 7.62 2.70 15.40
C ILE A 60 8.07 2.23 16.80
N LEU A 61 9.04 1.31 16.87
CA LEU A 61 9.65 0.87 18.13
C LEU A 61 10.58 1.91 18.76
N LEU A 62 10.84 3.05 18.10
CA LEU A 62 11.61 4.16 18.66
C LEU A 62 10.73 5.19 19.40
N LEU A 63 9.45 4.88 19.62
CA LEU A 63 8.75 5.51 20.74
C LEU A 63 9.40 4.96 22.02
N PRO A 64 9.83 5.80 22.98
CA PRO A 64 10.34 5.30 24.25
C PRO A 64 9.26 4.42 24.88
N SER A 65 9.50 3.11 24.83
CA SER A 65 8.66 2.10 25.46
C SER A 65 8.79 2.30 26.97
N ARG A 66 7.91 3.14 27.54
CA ARG A 66 7.81 3.26 28.99
C ARG A 66 6.82 2.22 29.50
N ASN A 67 7.32 0.98 29.52
CA ASN A 67 6.89 -0.19 30.30
C ASN A 67 5.42 -0.65 30.23
N GLY A 68 5.26 -1.97 30.33
CA GLY A 68 3.97 -2.64 30.20
C GLY A 68 3.10 -2.63 31.46
N ILE A 69 2.07 -3.48 31.37
CA ILE A 69 1.16 -3.93 32.43
C ILE A 69 0.10 -2.91 32.86
N GLY A 70 -1.16 -3.31 32.66
CA GLY A 70 -2.27 -2.95 33.56
C GLY A 70 -2.87 -1.56 33.32
N GLY A 71 -4.21 -1.52 33.31
CA GLY A 71 -4.96 -0.29 33.20
C GLY A 71 -4.68 0.69 34.34
N GLY A 72 -4.75 1.99 34.02
CA GLY A 72 -4.71 3.08 34.99
C GLY A 72 -4.01 4.32 34.45
N THR A 73 -4.80 5.28 33.95
CA THR A 73 -4.65 6.75 34.13
C THR A 73 -3.24 7.31 34.37
N VAL A 74 -2.63 7.99 33.39
CA VAL A 74 -2.55 9.47 33.22
C VAL A 74 -1.81 9.72 31.89
N ASN A 75 -2.50 10.33 30.92
CA ASN A 75 -1.99 10.68 29.59
C ASN A 75 -1.19 12.01 29.62
N ASP A 76 -0.35 12.18 30.63
CA ASP A 76 0.46 13.39 30.75
C ASP A 76 1.91 13.05 30.38
N ASN A 77 2.31 13.54 29.21
CA ASN A 77 3.67 13.98 28.82
C ASN A 77 4.21 13.50 27.46
N LEU A 78 3.37 13.06 26.51
CA LEU A 78 3.77 13.20 25.09
C LEU A 78 3.55 14.66 24.71
N ASN A 79 4.62 15.45 24.72
CA ASN A 79 4.51 16.87 24.41
C ASN A 79 4.43 17.09 22.89
N GLU A 80 3.84 18.22 22.49
CA GLU A 80 3.68 18.59 21.09
C GLU A 80 5.03 18.58 20.32
N THR A 81 6.11 18.97 21.00
CA THR A 81 7.44 19.06 20.38
C THR A 81 8.08 17.69 20.13
N GLU A 82 7.87 16.71 21.00
CA GLU A 82 8.34 15.32 20.83
C GLU A 82 7.62 14.65 19.67
N VAL A 83 6.29 14.77 19.63
CA VAL A 83 5.45 14.22 18.56
C VAL A 83 5.81 14.84 17.21
N LYS A 84 6.11 16.14 17.19
CA LYS A 84 6.57 16.86 15.99
C LYS A 84 8.00 16.49 15.57
N ALA A 85 8.91 16.24 16.51
CA ALA A 85 10.25 15.78 16.20
C ALA A 85 10.23 14.36 15.59
N LEU A 86 9.38 13.48 16.13
CA LEU A 86 9.17 12.12 15.62
C LEU A 86 8.57 12.14 14.22
N SER A 87 7.54 12.96 13.97
CA SER A 87 6.94 13.08 12.63
C SER A 87 7.98 13.54 11.59
N LYS A 88 8.80 14.54 11.95
CA LYS A 88 9.89 15.03 11.09
C LYS A 88 10.93 13.95 10.79
N ALA A 89 11.39 13.20 11.80
CA ALA A 89 12.32 12.10 11.62
C ALA A 89 11.75 10.96 10.75
N LEU A 90 10.44 10.67 10.87
CA LEU A 90 9.75 9.68 10.02
C LEU A 90 9.71 10.11 8.55
N VAL A 91 9.52 11.41 8.29
CA VAL A 91 9.52 11.98 6.94
C VAL A 91 10.95 11.97 6.37
N GLU A 92 11.95 12.44 7.13
CA GLU A 92 13.34 12.50 6.69
C GLU A 92 13.94 11.12 6.41
N SER A 93 13.51 10.09 7.15
CA SER A 93 13.95 8.70 6.95
C SER A 93 13.20 7.96 5.85
N ALA A 94 12.20 8.58 5.22
CA ALA A 94 11.41 7.93 4.19
C ALA A 94 12.11 7.97 2.83
N THR A 95 12.01 6.87 2.08
CA THR A 95 12.61 6.76 0.74
C THR A 95 11.75 7.38 -0.37
N SER A 96 10.52 7.77 -0.05
CA SER A 96 9.57 8.41 -0.97
C SER A 96 8.50 9.18 -0.20
N ALA A 97 7.85 10.13 -0.86
CA ALA A 97 6.75 10.89 -0.26
C ALA A 97 5.57 9.98 0.09
N THR A 98 5.30 8.97 -0.75
CA THR A 98 4.30 7.93 -0.44
C THR A 98 4.64 7.10 0.81
N SER A 99 5.91 6.74 1.02
CA SER A 99 6.34 6.07 2.26
C SER A 99 6.23 6.99 3.48
N ALA A 100 6.64 8.26 3.36
CA ALA A 100 6.51 9.26 4.41
C ALA A 100 5.05 9.43 4.86
N SER A 101 4.13 9.60 3.91
CA SER A 101 2.68 9.72 4.17
C SER A 101 2.09 8.49 4.87
N SER A 102 2.51 7.28 4.48
CA SER A 102 2.11 6.02 5.14
C SER A 102 2.59 5.96 6.60
N ARG A 103 3.83 6.35 6.85
CA ARG A 103 4.41 6.38 8.21
C ARG A 103 3.69 7.37 9.12
N LEU A 104 3.40 8.58 8.62
CA LEU A 104 2.61 9.59 9.34
C LEU A 104 1.19 9.09 9.65
N SER A 105 0.52 8.49 8.68
CA SER A 105 -0.83 7.93 8.87
C SER A 105 -0.86 6.83 9.93
N ARG A 106 0.22 6.03 10.01
CA ARG A 106 0.38 5.02 11.07
C ARG A 106 0.60 5.67 12.43
N LEU A 107 1.51 6.65 12.52
CA LEU A 107 1.76 7.40 13.76
C LEU A 107 0.46 7.98 14.31
N GLN A 108 -0.32 8.67 13.48
CA GLN A 108 -1.60 9.28 13.88
C GLN A 108 -2.59 8.25 14.43
N ARG A 109 -2.70 7.08 13.80
CA ARG A 109 -3.55 5.98 14.30
C ARG A 109 -3.11 5.47 15.67
N GLU A 110 -1.82 5.34 15.90
CA GLU A 110 -1.31 4.94 17.22
C GLU A 110 -1.55 6.04 18.26
N LEU A 111 -1.37 7.33 17.92
CA LEU A 111 -1.70 8.45 18.81
C LEU A 111 -3.20 8.48 19.17
N HIS A 112 -4.09 8.22 18.21
CA HIS A 112 -5.52 8.10 18.48
C HIS A 112 -5.87 6.93 19.41
N LYS A 113 -5.16 5.78 19.32
CA LYS A 113 -5.36 4.65 20.25
C LYS A 113 -4.93 4.98 21.67
N LEU A 114 -3.99 5.90 21.82
CA LEU A 114 -3.50 6.39 23.10
C LEU A 114 -4.35 7.54 23.64
N ASP A 115 -5.49 7.88 23.02
CA ASP A 115 -6.37 8.99 23.44
C ASP A 115 -5.63 10.34 23.53
N ILE A 116 -4.64 10.56 22.65
CA ILE A 116 -3.87 11.80 22.59
C ILE A 116 -4.76 12.93 22.04
N PRO A 117 -4.72 14.14 22.62
CA PRO A 117 -5.49 15.28 22.14
C PRO A 117 -5.27 15.61 20.67
N GLU A 118 -6.33 15.93 19.95
CA GLU A 118 -6.32 16.27 18.52
C GLU A 118 -5.35 17.41 18.18
N LYS A 119 -5.15 18.35 19.11
CA LYS A 119 -4.17 19.44 18.98
C LYS A 119 -2.73 18.91 18.75
N ILE A 120 -2.35 17.86 19.47
CA ILE A 120 -1.03 17.24 19.37
C ILE A 120 -0.94 16.36 18.11
N ILE A 121 -2.02 15.66 17.76
CA ILE A 121 -2.11 14.87 16.52
C ILE A 121 -2.00 15.80 15.30
N SER A 122 -2.68 16.94 15.32
CA SER A 122 -2.64 17.95 14.26
C SER A 122 -1.23 18.53 14.06
N ALA A 123 -0.40 18.58 15.09
CA ALA A 123 1.01 19.00 14.96
C ALA A 123 1.86 18.02 14.13
N THR A 124 1.39 16.79 13.90
CA THR A 124 2.01 15.81 12.98
C THR A 124 1.58 15.98 11.53
N LEU A 125 0.57 16.81 11.25
CA LEU A 125 0.10 17.02 9.89
C LEU A 125 1.18 17.74 9.09
N ASP A 126 1.59 17.10 8.00
CA ASP A 126 2.49 17.68 7.00
C ASP A 126 1.76 17.77 5.66
N PRO A 127 1.19 18.95 5.34
CA PRO A 127 0.52 19.19 4.08
C PRO A 127 1.44 19.00 2.88
N GLU A 128 2.73 19.30 3.02
CA GLU A 128 3.69 19.21 1.91
C GLU A 128 4.02 17.76 1.59
N THR A 129 4.28 16.92 2.60
CA THR A 129 4.40 15.46 2.40
C THR A 129 3.14 14.88 1.76
N THR A 130 1.96 15.33 2.17
CA THR A 130 0.68 14.87 1.61
C THR A 130 0.55 15.28 0.14
N ARG A 131 0.88 16.53 -0.20
CA ARG A 131 0.87 17.04 -1.58
C ARG A 131 1.82 16.23 -2.46
N LEU A 132 3.07 16.05 -2.03
CA LEU A 132 4.10 15.31 -2.75
C LEU A 132 3.72 13.83 -2.94
N ALA A 133 3.14 13.18 -1.94
CA ALA A 133 2.68 11.80 -2.04
C ALA A 133 1.58 11.66 -3.10
N ASN A 134 0.62 12.59 -3.12
CA ASN A 134 -0.46 12.61 -4.11
C ASN A 134 0.07 12.85 -5.53
N GLU A 135 1.03 13.76 -5.70
CA GLU A 135 1.70 13.98 -6.98
C GLU A 135 2.50 12.76 -7.45
N GLU A 136 3.24 12.10 -6.56
CA GLU A 136 3.98 10.89 -6.87
C GLU A 136 3.04 9.75 -7.30
N GLN A 137 1.90 9.60 -6.62
CA GLN A 137 0.86 8.63 -7.01
C GLN A 137 0.29 8.94 -8.39
N LYS A 138 -0.05 10.20 -8.68
CA LYS A 138 -0.55 10.64 -9.99
C LYS A 138 0.49 10.40 -11.10
N LYS A 139 1.75 10.78 -10.89
CA LYS A 139 2.84 10.54 -11.86
C LYS A 139 3.03 9.05 -12.12
N LYS A 140 3.01 8.22 -11.07
CA LYS A 140 3.08 6.75 -11.24
C LYS A 140 1.85 6.21 -11.97
N ILE A 141 0.66 6.77 -11.81
CA ILE A 141 -0.52 6.37 -12.59
C ILE A 141 -0.30 6.71 -14.07
N LEU A 142 0.10 7.94 -14.39
CA LEU A 142 0.32 8.41 -15.75
C LEU A 142 1.44 7.63 -16.49
N LEU A 143 2.57 7.37 -15.83
CA LEU A 143 3.65 6.56 -16.41
C LEU A 143 3.17 5.14 -16.78
N ARG A 144 2.25 4.58 -15.98
CA ARG A 144 1.74 3.21 -16.18
C ARG A 144 0.61 3.11 -17.21
N GLU A 145 -0.09 4.20 -17.53
CA GLU A 145 -1.05 4.24 -18.64
C GLU A 145 -0.35 4.14 -20.00
N ASN A 146 0.92 4.57 -20.07
CA ASN A 146 1.74 4.51 -21.27
C ASN A 146 2.54 3.19 -21.40
N GLU A 147 2.58 2.36 -20.37
CA GLU A 147 3.15 1.00 -20.43
C GLU A 147 2.07 0.00 -20.86
N GLY A 148 1.90 -0.18 -22.17
CA GLY A 148 1.13 -1.29 -22.72
C GLY A 148 1.81 -2.63 -22.44
N ILE A 149 1.08 -3.60 -21.90
CA ILE A 149 1.54 -5.00 -21.89
C ILE A 149 1.16 -5.60 -23.24
N ASP A 150 2.16 -6.08 -23.97
CA ASP A 150 2.00 -6.81 -25.22
C ASP A 150 1.65 -8.28 -24.90
N TYR A 151 0.54 -8.78 -25.45
CA TYR A 151 0.13 -10.17 -25.23
C TYR A 151 0.80 -11.07 -26.28
N PRO A 152 1.09 -12.34 -25.93
CA PRO A 152 1.53 -13.31 -26.94
C PRO A 152 0.50 -13.45 -28.06
N GLU A 153 0.94 -13.43 -29.32
CA GLU A 153 0.08 -13.49 -30.52
C GLU A 153 -0.85 -14.71 -30.58
N HIS A 154 -0.51 -15.79 -29.87
CA HIS A 154 -1.30 -17.03 -29.83
C HIS A 154 -2.55 -16.96 -28.92
N LEU A 155 -2.82 -15.82 -28.28
CA LEU A 155 -4.04 -15.57 -27.51
C LEU A 155 -5.11 -14.79 -28.30
N HIS A 156 -4.88 -14.49 -29.59
CA HIS A 156 -5.89 -13.93 -30.50
C HIS A 156 -6.85 -14.97 -31.07
#